data_AF-A0A914CW97-F1
#
_entry.id   AF-A0A914CW97-F1
#
_cell.length_a   1.000
_cell.length_b   1.000
_cell.length_c   1.000
_cell.angle_alpha   90.00
_cell.angle_beta   90.00
_cell.angle_gamma   90.00
#
_symmetry.space_group_name_H-M   'P 1'
#
loop_
_entity.id
_entity.type
_entity.pdbx_description
1 polymer ?
#
loop_
_entity_poly.entity_id
_entity_poly.type
_entity_poly.pdbx_seq_one_letter_code
_entity_poly.pdbx_strand_id
1 'polypeptide(L)'
;MTKAIQDGATDGIGLGRPITAEPDLPKKILSGQIQSALVNPFDDDFAISNTSSNSQMAQAGSTTIEEVKGNLCHGIMDLSDENIANHYKEAVAKYHEQIFKLAQAGNPIAGVFEYGLENAVNSGS
;
A
#
# COMPACT_ATOMS: atom_id res chain seq x y z
N MET A 1 20.97 -2.49 6.06
CA MET A 1 20.09 -2.20 7.22
C MET A 1 20.63 -2.84 8.49
N THR A 2 20.72 -4.18 8.58
CA THR A 2 21.31 -4.89 9.74
C THR A 2 22.73 -4.46 10.10
N LYS A 3 23.55 -4.14 9.09
CA LYS A 3 24.89 -3.58 9.27
C LYS A 3 24.91 -2.29 10.09
N ALA A 4 23.92 -1.40 9.92
CA ALA A 4 23.85 -0.14 10.67
C ALA A 4 23.57 -0.36 12.16
N ILE A 5 22.80 -1.40 12.50
CA ILE A 5 22.61 -1.84 13.89
C ILE A 5 23.91 -2.44 14.44
N GLN A 6 24.54 -3.35 13.69
CA GLN A 6 25.78 -4.02 14.11
C GLN A 6 26.93 -3.04 14.34
N ASP A 7 26.99 -1.98 13.53
CA ASP A 7 28.02 -0.96 13.61
C ASP A 7 27.68 0.14 14.64
N GLY A 8 26.55 0.03 15.34
CA GLY A 8 26.11 0.99 16.35
C GLY A 8 25.71 2.36 15.79
N ALA A 9 25.39 2.45 14.50
CA ALA A 9 25.01 3.71 13.85
C ALA A 9 23.56 4.12 14.17
N THR A 10 22.70 3.17 14.56
CA THR A 10 21.33 3.41 15.00
C THR A 10 20.82 2.25 15.86
N ASP A 11 19.82 2.50 16.70
CA ASP A 11 19.17 1.49 17.54
C ASP A 11 17.97 0.83 16.85
N GLY A 12 17.55 1.33 15.69
CA GLY A 12 16.38 0.80 14.99
C GLY A 12 16.30 1.20 13.52
N ILE A 13 15.49 0.47 12.76
CA ILE A 13 15.24 0.73 11.34
C ILE A 13 13.73 1.00 11.17
N GLY A 14 13.39 2.19 10.67
CA GLY A 14 12.02 2.50 10.29
C GLY A 14 11.62 1.74 9.03
N LEU A 15 10.42 1.17 9.03
CA LEU A 15 9.83 0.48 7.88
C LEU A 15 8.66 1.32 7.36
N GLY A 16 8.81 1.87 6.14
CA GLY A 16 7.83 2.74 5.50
C GLY A 16 6.89 1.95 4.57
N ARG A 17 7.05 2.14 3.26
CA ARG A 17 6.21 1.52 2.21
C ARG A 17 5.99 0.01 2.39
N PRO A 18 6.98 -0.82 2.77
CA PRO A 18 6.76 -2.25 2.96
C PRO A 18 5.68 -2.60 3.99
N ILE A 19 5.49 -1.77 5.03
CA ILE A 19 4.48 -2.00 6.06
C ILE A 19 3.06 -1.74 5.56
N THR A 20 2.91 -0.93 4.52
CA THR A 20 1.60 -0.70 3.91
C THR A 20 1.12 -1.96 3.17
N ALA A 21 2.02 -2.69 2.51
CA ALA A 21 1.72 -3.97 1.86
C ALA A 21 1.63 -5.15 2.85
N GLU A 22 2.51 -5.16 3.86
CA GLU A 22 2.62 -6.24 4.84
C GLU A 22 2.69 -5.70 6.28
N PRO A 23 1.54 -5.41 6.93
CA PRO A 23 1.53 -4.88 8.29
C PRO A 23 2.19 -5.78 9.35
N ASP A 24 2.19 -7.10 9.11
CA ASP A 24 2.80 -8.10 9.98
C ASP A 24 4.25 -8.47 9.61
N LEU A 25 4.86 -7.76 8.66
CA LEU A 25 6.26 -7.94 8.24
C LEU A 25 7.25 -8.03 9.42
N PRO A 26 7.20 -7.16 10.47
CA PRO A 26 8.11 -7.27 11.60
C PRO A 26 7.99 -8.63 12.32
N LYS A 27 6.76 -9.12 12.48
CA LYS A 27 6.49 -10.40 13.14
C LYS A 27 7.01 -11.57 12.29
N LYS A 28 6.79 -11.53 10.97
CA LYS A 28 7.28 -12.56 10.03
C LYS A 28 8.81 -12.61 9.97
N ILE A 29 9.49 -11.46 10.05
CA ILE A 29 10.96 -11.40 10.12
C ILE A 29 11.46 -11.98 11.46
N LEU A 30 10.89 -11.54 12.59
CA LEU A 30 11.32 -11.98 13.92
C LEU A 30 11.07 -13.48 14.17
N SER A 31 10.03 -14.04 13.57
CA SER A 31 9.73 -15.48 13.65
C SER A 31 10.56 -16.34 12.70
N GLY A 32 11.36 -15.72 11.81
CA GLY A 32 12.14 -16.41 10.79
C GLY A 32 11.30 -16.95 9.63
N GLN A 33 10.04 -16.54 9.49
CA GLN A 33 9.18 -16.92 8.37
C GLN A 33 9.67 -16.35 7.04
N ILE A 34 10.16 -15.10 7.05
CA ILE A 34 10.71 -14.41 5.87
C ILE A 34 11.98 -13.63 6.23
N GLN A 35 12.76 -13.27 5.22
CA GLN A 35 14.01 -12.51 5.38
C GLN A 35 13.91 -11.07 4.86
N SER A 36 12.87 -10.76 4.08
CA SER A 36 12.67 -9.46 3.45
C SER A 36 11.19 -9.24 3.14
N ALA A 37 10.81 -7.99 2.86
CA ALA A 37 9.49 -7.65 2.34
C ALA A 37 9.30 -8.16 0.90
N LEU A 38 8.03 -8.21 0.46
CA LEU A 38 7.65 -8.36 -0.94
C LEU A 38 8.26 -7.24 -1.81
N VAL A 39 8.60 -7.61 -3.05
CA VAL A 39 9.13 -6.66 -4.05
C VAL A 39 7.99 -5.80 -4.57
N ASN A 40 8.15 -4.48 -4.55
CA ASN A 40 7.26 -3.55 -5.21
C ASN A 40 7.89 -3.09 -6.53
N PRO A 41 7.28 -3.40 -7.71
CA PRO A 41 7.83 -3.01 -9.01
C PRO A 41 7.85 -1.49 -9.24
N PHE A 42 7.26 -0.70 -8.34
CA PHE A 42 7.16 0.75 -8.43
C PHE A 42 8.16 1.50 -7.53
N ASP A 43 9.07 0.83 -6.84
CA ASP A 43 9.94 1.46 -5.82
C ASP A 43 10.80 2.62 -6.36
N ASP A 44 11.20 2.56 -7.63
CA ASP A 44 11.99 3.59 -8.31
C ASP A 44 11.15 4.79 -8.78
N ASP A 45 9.81 4.68 -8.78
CA ASP A 45 8.89 5.76 -9.13
C ASP A 45 8.14 6.23 -7.88
N PHE A 46 8.55 7.38 -7.35
CA PHE A 46 7.95 7.96 -6.15
C PHE A 46 6.43 8.20 -6.29
N ALA A 47 5.94 8.61 -7.46
CA ALA A 47 4.54 9.01 -7.61
C ALA A 47 3.60 7.80 -7.53
N ILE A 48 3.90 6.72 -8.25
CA ILE A 48 3.08 5.50 -8.20
C ILE A 48 3.31 4.71 -6.92
N SER A 49 4.53 4.65 -6.37
CA SER A 49 4.79 3.98 -5.09
C SER A 49 4.13 4.67 -3.89
N ASN A 50 4.07 6.01 -3.89
CA ASN A 50 3.33 6.76 -2.86
C ASN A 50 1.82 6.49 -2.95
N THR A 51 1.27 6.52 -4.17
CA THR A 51 -0.15 6.27 -4.39
C THR A 51 -0.51 4.83 -4.00
N SER A 52 0.33 3.85 -4.32
CA SER A 52 0.11 2.46 -3.90
C SER A 52 0.13 2.27 -2.40
N SER A 53 1.04 2.93 -1.68
CA SER A 53 1.07 2.88 -0.22
C SER A 53 -0.20 3.45 0.40
N ASN A 54 -0.74 4.55 -0.16
CA ASN A 54 -2.02 5.10 0.30
C ASN A 54 -3.18 4.13 0.05
N SER A 55 -3.25 3.51 -1.13
CA SER A 55 -4.28 2.50 -1.43
C SER A 55 -4.21 1.30 -0.49
N GLN A 56 -3.00 0.79 -0.22
CA GLN A 56 -2.79 -0.34 0.69
C GLN A 56 -3.16 0.00 2.14
N MET A 57 -2.84 1.22 2.61
CA MET A 57 -3.29 1.70 3.92
C MET A 57 -4.82 1.81 4.01
N ALA A 58 -5.47 2.31 2.96
CA ALA A 58 -6.93 2.42 2.92
C ALA A 58 -7.60 1.03 2.94
N GLN A 59 -7.03 0.06 2.22
CA GLN A 59 -7.47 -1.35 2.23
C GLN A 59 -7.27 -2.02 3.59
N ALA A 60 -6.13 -1.80 4.23
CA ALA A 60 -5.89 -2.28 5.60
C ALA A 60 -6.91 -1.70 6.59
N GLY A 61 -7.31 -0.45 6.39
CA GLY A 61 -8.30 0.25 7.21
C GLY A 61 -9.76 -0.05 6.85
N SER A 62 -10.04 -0.76 5.76
CA SER A 62 -11.42 -1.02 5.31
C SER A 62 -12.06 -2.27 5.94
N THR A 63 -11.38 -2.95 6.86
CA THR A 63 -11.85 -4.17 7.54
C THR A 63 -11.53 -4.12 9.04
N THR A 64 -12.21 -4.95 9.83
CA THR A 64 -12.05 -5.04 11.28
C THR A 64 -11.07 -6.15 11.70
N ILE A 65 -10.53 -6.06 12.92
CA ILE A 65 -9.62 -7.07 13.47
C ILE A 65 -10.32 -8.45 13.58
N GLU A 66 -11.63 -8.45 13.83
CA GLU A 66 -12.45 -9.66 13.90
C GLU A 66 -12.59 -10.34 12.53
N GLU A 67 -12.81 -9.57 11.47
CA GLU A 67 -12.99 -10.08 10.10
C GLU A 67 -11.70 -10.70 9.55
N VAL A 68 -10.56 -10.08 9.82
CA VAL A 68 -9.27 -10.54 9.29
C VAL A 68 -8.76 -11.83 9.94
N LYS A 69 -9.33 -12.27 11.07
CA LYS A 69 -9.02 -13.56 11.74
C LYS A 69 -7.52 -13.82 11.91
N GLY A 70 -6.74 -12.77 12.20
CA GLY A 70 -5.30 -12.83 12.40
C GLY A 70 -4.44 -12.72 11.13
N ASN A 71 -5.03 -12.63 9.94
CA ASN A 71 -4.32 -12.30 8.70
C ASN A 71 -4.36 -10.79 8.45
N LEU A 72 -3.40 -10.04 8.98
CA LEU A 72 -3.36 -8.57 8.83
C LEU A 72 -3.13 -8.09 7.39
N CYS A 73 -2.75 -8.98 6.47
CA CYS A 73 -2.64 -8.67 5.04
C CYS A 73 -3.96 -8.89 4.28
N HIS A 74 -5.02 -9.33 4.96
CA HIS A 74 -6.31 -9.62 4.31
C HIS A 74 -6.88 -8.37 3.64
N GLY A 75 -7.20 -8.49 2.34
CA GLY A 75 -7.80 -7.41 1.54
C GLY A 75 -6.81 -6.37 1.02
N ILE A 76 -5.53 -6.43 1.41
CA ILE A 76 -4.47 -5.55 0.90
C ILE A 76 -3.97 -6.13 -0.43
N MET A 77 -3.86 -5.28 -1.46
CA MET A 77 -3.34 -5.69 -2.76
C MET A 77 -1.85 -6.08 -2.68
N ASP A 78 -1.49 -7.17 -3.37
CA ASP A 78 -0.10 -7.62 -3.52
C ASP A 78 0.46 -7.16 -4.87
N LEU A 79 1.35 -6.17 -4.84
CA LEU A 79 1.99 -5.63 -6.05
C LEU A 79 3.16 -6.48 -6.56
N SER A 80 3.55 -7.54 -5.84
CA SER A 80 4.51 -8.51 -6.36
C SER A 80 3.88 -9.45 -7.40
N ASP A 81 2.54 -9.55 -7.42
CA ASP A 81 1.80 -10.17 -8.51
C ASP A 81 1.73 -9.21 -9.70
N GLU A 82 2.34 -9.62 -10.82
CA GLU A 82 2.43 -8.82 -12.04
C GLU A 82 1.06 -8.43 -12.61
N ASN A 83 0.04 -9.28 -12.49
CA ASN A 83 -1.31 -8.96 -12.98
C ASN A 83 -1.94 -7.86 -12.13
N ILE A 84 -1.80 -7.95 -10.81
CA ILE A 84 -2.30 -6.93 -9.88
C ILE A 84 -1.55 -5.61 -10.11
N ALA A 85 -0.23 -5.65 -10.25
CA ALA A 85 0.58 -4.47 -10.52
C ALA A 85 0.20 -3.80 -11.85
N ASN A 86 0.03 -4.56 -12.93
CA ASN A 86 -0.38 -4.02 -14.22
C ASN A 86 -1.79 -3.39 -14.15
N HIS A 87 -2.75 -4.08 -13.52
CA HIS A 87 -4.09 -3.54 -13.33
C HIS A 87 -4.08 -2.26 -12.48
N TYR A 88 -3.28 -2.23 -11.41
CA TYR A 88 -3.12 -1.04 -10.57
C TYR A 88 -2.54 0.13 -11.36
N LYS A 89 -1.49 -0.10 -12.15
CA LYS A 89 -0.85 0.92 -12.99
C LYS A 89 -1.83 1.52 -13.99
N GLU A 90 -2.66 0.70 -14.62
CA GLU A 90 -3.73 1.16 -15.51
C GLU A 90 -4.77 2.00 -14.79
N ALA A 91 -5.18 1.59 -13.58
CA ALA A 91 -6.15 2.32 -12.76
C ALA A 91 -5.60 3.69 -12.33
N VAL A 92 -4.33 3.76 -11.92
CA VAL A 92 -3.64 5.03 -11.61
C VAL A 92 -3.56 5.93 -12.83
N ALA A 93 -3.25 5.39 -14.02
CA ALA A 93 -3.20 6.17 -15.25
C ALA A 93 -4.58 6.81 -15.58
N LYS A 94 -5.67 6.04 -15.44
CA LYS A 94 -7.04 6.55 -15.63
C LYS A 94 -7.38 7.63 -14.60
N TYR A 95 -7.03 7.43 -13.33
CA TYR A 95 -7.24 8.43 -12.28
C TYR A 95 -6.47 9.73 -12.57
N HIS A 96 -5.20 9.63 -12.98
CA HIS A 96 -4.40 10.79 -13.38
C HIS A 96 -5.02 11.55 -14.56
N GLU A 97 -5.55 10.86 -15.56
CA GLU A 97 -6.25 11.50 -16.67
C GLU A 97 -7.51 12.26 -16.20
N GLN A 98 -8.27 11.67 -15.27
CA GLN A 98 -9.47 12.30 -14.71
C GLN A 98 -9.14 13.56 -13.92
N ILE A 99 -8.18 13.50 -12.99
CA ILE A 99 -7.80 14.68 -12.19
C ILE A 99 -7.18 15.77 -13.06
N PHE A 100 -6.46 15.40 -14.12
CA PHE A 100 -5.91 16.35 -15.08
C PHE A 100 -7.02 17.08 -15.86
N LYS A 101 -8.08 16.38 -16.29
CA LYS A 101 -9.25 17.00 -16.93
C LYS A 101 -10.00 17.93 -15.97
N LEU A 102 -10.17 17.52 -14.71
CA LEU A 102 -10.81 18.36 -13.69
C LEU A 102 -10.00 19.64 -13.43
N ALA A 103 -8.69 19.52 -13.30
CA ALA A 103 -7.80 20.66 -13.10
C ALA A 103 -7.85 21.65 -14.28
N GLN A 104 -7.84 21.15 -15.53
CA GLN A 104 -7.97 22.01 -16.71
C GLN A 104 -9.32 22.73 -16.78
N ALA A 105 -10.39 22.10 -16.30
CA ALA A 105 -11.71 22.71 -16.22
C ALA A 105 -11.85 23.72 -15.06
N GLY A 106 -10.82 23.90 -14.23
CA GLY A 106 -10.86 24.74 -13.03
C GLY A 106 -11.70 24.16 -11.88
N ASN A 107 -12.02 22.86 -11.95
CA ASN A 107 -12.80 22.18 -10.93
C ASN A 107 -11.88 21.68 -9.80
N PRO A 108 -12.33 21.72 -8.54
CA PRO A 108 -11.57 21.15 -7.43
C PRO A 108 -11.46 19.63 -7.59
N ILE A 109 -10.27 19.09 -7.30
CA ILE A 109 -10.06 17.64 -7.16
C ILE A 109 -10.45 17.28 -5.72
N ALA A 110 -11.55 16.55 -5.56
CA ALA A 110 -12.04 16.10 -4.27
C ALA A 110 -11.73 14.60 -4.08
N GLY A 111 -11.34 14.21 -2.86
CA GLY A 111 -11.06 12.83 -2.50
C GLY A 111 -9.64 12.37 -2.84
N VAL A 112 -9.43 11.06 -2.73
CA VAL A 112 -8.18 10.37 -3.04
C VAL A 112 -8.45 9.20 -3.99
N PHE A 113 -7.40 8.63 -4.56
CA PHE A 113 -7.53 7.43 -5.39
C PHE A 113 -7.93 6.21 -4.55
N GLU A 114 -9.16 5.74 -4.74
CA GLU A 114 -9.68 4.52 -4.13
C GLU A 114 -9.53 3.35 -5.08
N TYR A 115 -8.83 2.30 -4.65
CA TYR A 115 -8.59 1.10 -5.46
C TYR A 115 -9.06 -0.14 -4.70
N GLY A 116 -10.05 -0.85 -5.26
CA GLY A 116 -10.58 -2.08 -4.67
C GLY A 116 -11.42 -1.88 -3.40
N LEU A 117 -11.92 -0.67 -3.13
CA LEU A 117 -12.69 -0.31 -1.93
C LEU A 117 -14.21 -0.23 -2.15
N GLU A 118 -14.70 -0.69 -3.30
CA GLU A 118 -16.07 -0.44 -3.80
C GLU A 118 -17.19 -1.02 -2.91
N ASN A 119 -16.86 -1.84 -1.91
CA ASN A 119 -17.81 -2.42 -0.95
C ASN A 119 -17.85 -1.74 0.43
N ALA A 120 -16.93 -0.81 0.74
CA ALA A 120 -16.81 -0.24 2.08
C ALA A 120 -17.82 0.89 2.38
N VAL A 121 -18.47 1.46 1.35
CA VAL A 121 -19.34 2.65 1.48
C VAL A 121 -20.77 2.29 1.91
N ASN A 122 -21.18 1.01 1.89
CA ASN A 122 -22.57 0.60 2.16
C ASN A 122 -22.86 0.13 3.60
N SER A 123 -21.92 0.26 4.54
CA SER A 123 -22.13 -0.14 5.96
C SER A 123 -22.45 1.02 6.90
N GLY A 124 -22.59 2.24 6.37
CA GLY A 124 -22.85 3.47 7.14
C GLY A 124 -24.05 4.26 6.65
N SER A 125 -25.25 3.67 6.71
CA SER A 125 -26.53 4.40 6.60
C SER A 125 -27.61 3.74 7.44
#